data_AF-A0A7W3FJ15-F1
#
_entry.id   AF-A0A7W3FJ15-F1
#
_cell.length_a   1.000
_cell.length_b   1.000
_cell.length_c   1.000
_cell.angle_alpha   90.00
_cell.angle_beta   90.00
_cell.angle_gamma   90.00
#
_symmetry.space_group_name_H-M   'P 1'
#
loop_
_entity.id
_entity.type
_entity.pdbx_description
1 polymer ?
#
loop_
_entity_poly.entity_id
_entity_poly.type
_entity_poly.pdbx_seq_one_letter_code
_entity_poly.pdbx_strand_id
1 'polypeptide(L)' 'MKTCTSCIARLPERFFPMVNGRRQARCGACLNTARRLRDPLPALQCSPLQVRLNNTFNLWHGPVSRAPLRIAA' A
#
# COMPACT_ATOMS: atom_id res chain seq x y z
N MET A 1 -28.92 9.43 1.77
CA MET A 1 -27.60 9.57 2.46
C MET A 1 -27.34 8.28 3.23
N LYS A 2 -26.13 7.72 3.17
CA LYS A 2 -25.78 6.45 3.82
C LYS A 2 -24.42 6.57 4.50
N THR A 3 -24.24 5.89 5.63
CA THR A 3 -22.98 5.85 6.37
C THR A 3 -22.14 4.67 5.92
N CYS A 4 -20.87 4.92 5.58
CA CYS A 4 -19.94 3.86 5.22
C CYS A 4 -19.55 3.04 6.45
N THR A 5 -19.62 1.71 6.36
CA THR A 5 -19.23 0.82 7.48
C THR A 5 -17.73 0.74 7.75
N SER A 6 -16.89 1.27 6.84
CA SER A 6 -15.42 1.26 7.03
C SER A 6 -14.86 2.60 7.49
N CYS A 7 -15.20 3.70 6.81
CA CYS A 7 -14.67 5.02 7.16
C CYS A 7 -15.64 5.89 7.96
N ILE A 8 -16.85 5.38 8.26
CA ILE A 8 -17.88 6.05 9.08
C ILE A 8 -18.40 7.38 8.44
N ALA A 9 -17.91 7.76 7.27
CA ALA A 9 -18.36 8.94 6.55
C ALA A 9 -19.83 8.80 6.09
N ARG A 10 -20.60 9.88 6.25
CA ARG A 10 -21.98 10.02 5.75
C ARG A 10 -21.94 10.59 4.33
N LEU A 11 -22.31 9.77 3.35
CA LEU A 11 -22.12 10.07 1.92
C LEU A 11 -23.42 9.86 1.13
N PRO A 12 -23.59 10.55 -0.03
CA PRO A 12 -24.64 10.25 -0.99
C PRO A 12 -24.56 8.80 -1.50
N GLU A 13 -25.70 8.21 -1.87
CA GLU A 13 -25.73 6.80 -2.25
C GLU A 13 -24.92 6.46 -3.51
N ARG A 14 -24.72 7.43 -4.41
CA ARG A 14 -23.88 7.29 -5.61
C ARG A 14 -22.43 6.88 -5.30
N PHE A 15 -21.96 7.11 -4.08
CA PHE A 15 -20.61 6.70 -3.64
C PHE A 15 -20.55 5.24 -3.17
N PHE A 16 -21.67 4.51 -3.16
CA PHE A 16 -21.75 3.11 -2.79
C PHE A 16 -22.01 2.27 -4.05
N PRO A 17 -21.03 1.45 -4.50
CA PRO A 17 -21.17 0.68 -5.72
C PRO A 17 -22.28 -0.37 -5.61
N MET A 18 -22.90 -0.70 -6.74
CA MET A 18 -23.82 -1.83 -6.86
C MET A 18 -23.06 -3.08 -7.27
N VAL A 19 -23.29 -4.18 -6.55
CA VAL A 19 -22.78 -5.51 -6.89
C VAL A 19 -23.96 -6.46 -6.82
N ASN A 20 -24.22 -7.20 -7.90
CA ASN A 20 -25.36 -8.12 -8.01
C ASN A 20 -26.71 -7.46 -7.65
N GLY A 21 -26.93 -6.24 -8.15
CA GLY A 21 -28.15 -5.46 -7.88
C GLY A 21 -28.27 -4.88 -6.46
N ARG A 22 -27.31 -5.13 -5.56
CA ARG A 22 -27.33 -4.63 -4.17
C ARG A 22 -26.28 -3.54 -3.96
N ARG A 23 -26.67 -2.42 -3.35
CA ARG A 23 -25.71 -1.38 -2.93
C ARG A 23 -24.85 -1.88 -1.78
N GLN A 24 -23.54 -1.76 -1.95
CA GLN A 24 -22.56 -2.12 -0.93
C GLN A 24 -22.69 -1.28 0.35
N ALA A 25 -22.30 -1.85 1.49
CA ALA A 25 -22.25 -1.14 2.78
C ALA A 25 -21.04 -0.20 2.89
N ARG A 26 -19.99 -0.50 2.13
CA ARG A 26 -18.74 0.28 2.06
C ARG A 26 -18.79 1.22 0.86
N CYS A 27 -18.24 2.42 1.01
CA CYS A 27 -18.10 3.35 -0.12
C CYS A 27 -17.04 2.84 -1.11
N GLY A 28 -17.11 3.33 -2.35
CA GLY A 28 -16.19 2.96 -3.43
C GLY A 28 -14.72 3.21 -3.08
N ALA A 29 -14.41 4.31 -2.40
CA ALA A 29 -13.06 4.61 -1.94
C ALA A 29 -12.51 3.51 -1.00
N CYS A 30 -13.28 3.11 0.02
CA CYS A 30 -12.87 2.05 0.95
C CYS A 30 -12.70 0.70 0.27
N LEU A 31 -13.56 0.39 -0.71
CA LEU A 31 -13.46 -0.84 -1.49
C LEU A 31 -12.22 -0.83 -2.39
N ASN A 32 -11.90 0.30 -3.01
CA ASN A 32 -10.71 0.46 -3.83
C ASN A 32 -9.43 0.34 -2.99
N THR A 33 -9.38 0.96 -1.81
CA THR A 33 -8.26 0.79 -0.88
C THR A 33 -8.09 -0.67 -0.48
N ALA A 34 -9.18 -1.37 -0.15
CA ALA A 34 -9.13 -2.79 0.19
C ALA A 34 -8.74 -3.70 -0.99
N ARG A 35 -8.93 -3.27 -2.25
CA ARG A 35 -8.38 -3.97 -3.42
C ARG A 35 -6.88 -3.70 -3.54
N ARG A 36 -6.46 -2.43 -3.53
CA ARG A 36 -5.05 -2.03 -3.60
C ARG A 36 -4.17 -2.68 -2.53
N LEU A 37 -4.71 -2.91 -1.33
CA LEU A 37 -4.00 -3.60 -0.24
C LEU A 37 -3.88 -5.12 -0.45
N ARG A 38 -4.76 -5.71 -1.25
CA ARG A 38 -4.72 -7.15 -1.61
C ARG A 38 -3.91 -7.40 -2.88
N ASP A 39 -3.90 -6.42 -3.78
CA ASP A 39 -3.13 -6.49 -5.01
C ASP A 39 -1.63 -6.49 -4.64
N PRO A 40 -0.83 -7.45 -5.15
CA PRO A 40 0.60 -7.42 -4.93
C PRO A 40 1.16 -6.11 -5.49
N LEU A 41 2.01 -5.45 -4.72
CA LEU A 41 2.71 -4.26 -5.19
C LEU A 41 3.51 -4.63 -6.46
N PRO A 42 3.54 -3.75 -7.47
CA PRO A 42 4.39 -3.99 -8.62
C PRO A 42 5.84 -4.16 -8.16
N ALA A 43 6.58 -5.01 -8.86
CA ALA A 43 8.01 -5.17 -8.59
C ALA A 43 8.70 -3.80 -8.66
N LEU A 44 9.48 -3.49 -7.62
CA LEU A 44 10.32 -2.29 -7.59
C LEU A 44 11.26 -2.34 -8.80
N GLN A 45 11.19 -1.32 -9.64
CA GLN A 45 12.15 -1.16 -10.71
C GLN A 45 13.49 -0.80 -10.08
N CYS A 46 14.53 -1.59 -10.38
CA CYS A 46 15.88 -1.29 -9.92
C CYS A 46 16.35 0.01 -10.57
N SER A 47 16.28 1.12 -9.83
CA SER A 47 16.82 2.40 -10.27
C SER A 47 18.34 2.32 -10.38
N PRO A 48 18.95 2.57 -11.55
CA PRO A 48 20.40 2.54 -11.71
C PRO A 48 21.12 3.50 -10.76
N LEU A 49 20.49 4.64 -10.45
CA LEU A 49 21.01 5.60 -9.48
C LEU A 49 20.98 5.03 -8.06
N GLN A 50 19.89 4.39 -7.66
CA GLN A 50 19.77 3.78 -6.33
C GLN A 50 20.76 2.63 -6.14
N VAL A 51 20.95 1.81 -7.17
CA VAL A 51 21.98 0.75 -7.18
C VAL A 51 23.37 1.35 -7.01
N ARG A 52 23.68 2.42 -7.76
CA ARG A 52 24.97 3.13 -7.63
C ARG A 52 25.17 3.69 -6.23
N LEU A 53 24.18 4.38 -5.68
CA LEU A 53 24.24 4.95 -4.32
C LEU A 53 24.44 3.87 -3.27
N ASN A 54 23.68 2.77 -3.33
CA ASN A 54 23.83 1.65 -2.41
C ASN A 54 25.23 1.02 -2.52
N ASN A 55 25.73 0.81 -3.74
CA ASN A 55 27.08 0.26 -3.94
C ASN A 55 28.15 1.20 -3.41
N THR A 56 28.05 2.51 -3.67
CA THR A 56 28.98 3.51 -3.14
C THR A 56 28.93 3.53 -1.62
N PHE A 57 27.74 3.53 -1.02
CA PHE A 57 27.58 3.51 0.44
C PHE A 57 28.17 2.23 1.07
N ASN A 58 27.98 1.08 0.43
CA ASN A 58 28.58 -0.18 0.88
C ASN A 58 30.11 -0.16 0.88
N LEU A 59 30.75 0.68 0.05
CA LEU A 59 32.20 0.85 0.08
C LEU A 59 32.67 1.68 1.29
N TRP A 60 31.82 2.59 1.80
CA TRP A 60 32.15 3.44 2.95
C TRP A 60 32.04 2.72 4.28
N HIS A 61 31.14 1.74 4.39
CA HIS A 61 30.84 1.04 5.65
C HIS A 61 31.43 -0.38 5.73
N GLY A 62 32.26 -0.79 4.77
CA GLY A 62 32.76 -2.16 4.66
C GLY A 62 31.68 -3.14 4.15
N PRO A 63 32.02 -4.43 3.96
CA PRO A 63 31.06 -5.41 3.45
C PRO A 63 29.81 -5.41 4.33
N VAL A 64 28.66 -5.11 3.71
CA VAL A 64 27.35 -5.14 4.37
C VAL A 64 27.23 -6.49 5.06
N SER A 65 27.25 -6.47 6.39
CA SER A 65 26.99 -7.67 7.17
C SER A 65 25.65 -8.21 6.72
N ARG A 66 25.63 -9.43 6.20
CA ARG A 66 24.38 -10.14 5.87
C ARG A 66 23.62 -10.58 7.12
N ALA A 67 24.12 -10.24 8.31
CA ALA A 67 23.36 -10.39 9.53
C ALA A 67 22.13 -9.46 9.43
N PRO A 68 20.91 -9.97 9.59
CA PRO A 68 19.74 -9.10 9.71
C PRO A 68 20.01 -8.11 10.83
N LEU A 69 19.76 -6.82 10.56
CA LEU A 69 19.75 -5.78 11.58
C LEU A 69 18.79 -6.23 12.67
N ARG A 70 19.34 -6.77 13.77
CA ARG A 70 18.56 -6.99 14.98
C ARG A 70 18.16 -5.61 15.44
N ILE A 71 16.87 -5.32 15.32
CA ILE A 71 16.25 -4.10 15.83
C ILE A 71 16.76 -3.93 17.27
N ALA A 72 17.53 -2.88 17.52
CA ALA A 72 17.85 -2.47 18.88
C ALA A 72 16.53 -2.04 19.52
N ALA A 73 16.13 -2.77 20.56
CA ALA A 73 14.98 -2.46 21.40
C ALA A 73 15.21 -1.16 22.18
#